data_AF-A0A067GVK6-F1
#
_entry.id   AF-A0A067GVK6-F1
#
_cell.length_a   1.000
_cell.length_b   1.000
_cell.length_c   1.000
_cell.angle_alpha   90.00
_cell.angle_beta   90.00
_cell.angle_gamma   90.00
#
_symmetry.space_group_name_H-M   'P 1'
#
loop_
_entity.id
_entity.type
_entity.pdbx_description
1 polymer ?
#
loop_
_entity_poly.entity_id
_entity_poly.type
_entity_poly.pdbx_seq_one_letter_code
_entity_poly.pdbx_strand_id
1 'polypeptide(L)' 'MQQDGRRPFQLVYHGQFDDSRPSNNLPVTGRDIRLAIECVLSGQPVSSNQKPSVGCSIKWHPQTVQ' A
#
# COMPACT_ATOMS: atom_id res chain seq x y z
N MET A 1 -29.33 3.20 -11.55
CA MET A 1 -27.95 2.96 -11.05
C MET A 1 -27.35 4.29 -10.63
N GLN A 2 -27.90 4.90 -9.58
CA GLN A 2 -27.38 6.15 -9.00
C GLN A 2 -26.96 5.79 -7.58
N GLN A 3 -25.66 5.71 -7.35
CA GLN A 3 -25.10 5.77 -6.00
C GLN A 3 -24.08 6.89 -6.01
N ASP A 4 -24.59 8.11 -5.96
CA ASP A 4 -23.79 9.24 -5.54
C ASP A 4 -23.74 9.18 -4.00
N GLY A 5 -22.81 8.38 -3.50
CA GLY A 5 -22.65 8.08 -2.08
C GLY A 5 -21.23 7.62 -1.88
N ARG A 6 -20.35 8.55 -1.47
CA ARG A 6 -18.95 8.24 -1.20
C ARG A 6 -18.89 7.00 -0.31
N ARG A 7 -18.35 5.91 -0.84
CA ARG A 7 -18.02 4.74 -0.04
C ARG A 7 -17.14 5.22 1.12
N PRO A 8 -17.27 4.69 2.34
CA PRO A 8 -16.30 4.99 3.38
C PRO A 8 -14.89 4.76 2.82
N PHE A 9 -13.96 5.67 3.08
CA PHE A 9 -12.57 5.53 2.65
C PHE A 9 -11.94 4.36 3.41
N GLN A 10 -12.17 3.16 2.88
CA GLN A 10 -11.67 1.91 3.43
C GLN A 10 -10.26 1.66 2.93
N LEU A 11 -9.38 1.26 3.85
CA LEU A 11 -8.04 0.82 3.51
C LEU A 11 -8.12 -0.53 2.81
N VAL A 12 -7.74 -0.55 1.53
CA VAL A 12 -7.78 -1.76 0.69
C VAL A 12 -6.38 -2.35 0.45
N TYR A 13 -5.32 -1.59 0.72
CA TYR A 13 -3.94 -2.02 0.55
C TYR A 13 -3.02 -1.39 1.58
N HIS A 14 -2.24 -2.21 2.27
CA HIS A 14 -1.18 -1.81 3.19
C HIS A 14 -0.04 -2.82 3.13
N GLY A 15 1.04 -2.43 2.44
CA GLY A 15 2.14 -3.34 2.18
C GLY A 15 3.32 -2.65 1.50
N GLN A 16 4.22 -3.47 0.98
CA GLN A 16 5.41 -3.03 0.25
C GLN A 16 5.08 -2.29 -1.05
N PHE A 17 6.06 -1.56 -1.59
CA PHE A 17 5.91 -0.96 -2.92
C PHE A 17 6.05 -2.02 -4.03
N ASP A 18 7.07 -2.86 -3.89
CA ASP A 18 7.40 -4.03 -4.69
C ASP A 18 8.43 -4.90 -3.94
N ASP A 19 9.00 -5.91 -4.60
CA ASP A 19 10.00 -6.82 -4.02
C ASP A 19 11.43 -6.24 -3.98
N SER A 20 11.68 -5.04 -4.53
CA SER A 20 13.03 -4.45 -4.49
C SER A 20 13.44 -4.08 -3.06
N ARG A 21 14.71 -4.31 -2.73
CA ARG A 21 15.31 -3.98 -1.44
C ARG A 21 16.74 -3.50 -1.65
N PRO A 22 17.29 -2.68 -0.73
CA PRO A 22 18.73 -2.51 -0.66
C PRO A 22 19.40 -3.89 -0.67
N SER A 23 20.39 -4.06 -1.55
CA SER A 23 21.22 -5.28 -1.66
C SER A 23 20.58 -6.53 -2.30
N ASN A 24 19.35 -6.48 -2.84
CA ASN A 24 18.80 -7.64 -3.58
C ASN A 24 18.86 -7.53 -5.11
N ASN A 25 19.39 -6.42 -5.63
CA ASN A 25 19.60 -6.15 -7.07
C ASN A 25 18.33 -6.26 -7.95
N LEU A 26 17.14 -6.31 -7.37
CA LEU A 26 15.91 -6.30 -8.14
C LEU A 26 15.61 -4.86 -8.60
N PRO A 27 15.18 -4.66 -9.85
CA PRO A 27 14.76 -3.34 -10.31
C PRO A 27 13.53 -2.86 -9.54
N VAL A 28 13.45 -1.56 -9.34
CA VAL A 28 12.25 -0.90 -8.77
C VAL A 28 11.16 -0.90 -9.84
N THR A 29 9.98 -1.41 -9.51
CA THR A 29 8.85 -1.61 -10.44
C THR A 29 7.53 -1.01 -9.93
N GLY A 30 7.33 -0.91 -8.61
CA GLY A 30 6.07 -0.56 -7.98
C GLY A 30 4.94 -1.55 -8.26
N ARG A 31 5.28 -2.81 -8.57
CA ARG A 31 4.33 -3.82 -9.04
C ARG A 31 3.14 -3.98 -8.09
N ASP A 32 3.36 -4.06 -6.79
CA ASP A 32 2.30 -4.43 -5.85
C ASP A 32 1.31 -3.28 -5.65
N ILE A 33 1.82 -2.07 -5.44
CA ILE A 33 0.95 -0.89 -5.33
C ILE A 33 0.24 -0.59 -6.65
N ARG A 34 0.91 -0.76 -7.80
CA ARG A 34 0.28 -0.58 -9.13
C ARG A 34 -0.88 -1.54 -9.30
N LEU A 35 -0.69 -2.83 -9.02
CA LEU A 35 -1.77 -3.82 -9.12
C LEU A 35 -2.93 -3.49 -8.18
N ALA A 36 -2.65 -3.06 -6.96
CA ALA A 36 -3.71 -2.64 -6.02
C ALA A 36 -4.52 -1.44 -6.56
N ILE A 37 -3.85 -0.44 -7.13
CA ILE A 37 -4.49 0.72 -7.76
C ILE A 37 -5.34 0.29 -8.96
N GLU A 38 -4.80 -0.54 -9.86
CA GLU A 38 -5.54 -1.05 -11.02
C GLU A 38 -6.79 -1.84 -10.61
N CYS A 39 -6.70 -2.67 -9.57
CA CYS A 39 -7.86 -3.37 -9.01
C CYS A 39 -8.92 -2.38 -8.52
N VAL A 40 -8.54 -1.35 -7.77
CA VAL A 40 -9.47 -0.33 -7.27
C VAL A 40 -10.14 0.44 -8.42
N LEU A 41 -9.37 0.87 -9.42
CA LEU A 41 -9.89 1.62 -10.57
C LEU A 41 -10.82 0.77 -11.45
N SER A 42 -10.54 -0.52 -11.58
CA SER A 42 -11.36 -1.48 -12.34
C SER A 42 -12.53 -2.07 -11.54
N GLY A 43 -12.67 -1.71 -10.26
CA GLY A 43 -13.69 -2.27 -9.37
C GLY A 43 -13.47 -3.76 -9.03
N GLN A 44 -12.28 -4.28 -9.25
CA GLN A 44 -11.88 -5.64 -8.91
C GLN A 44 -11.39 -5.73 -7.45
N PRO A 45 -11.51 -6.90 -6.80
CA PRO A 45 -10.97 -7.08 -5.46
C PRO A 45 -9.44 -6.94 -5.45
N VAL A 46 -8.90 -6.25 -4.44
CA VAL A 46 -7.46 -6.22 -4.17
C VAL A 46 -7.05 -7.53 -3.51
N SER A 47 -5.89 -8.07 -3.89
CA SER A 47 -5.33 -9.29 -3.28
C SER A 47 -5.20 -9.15 -1.76
N SER A 48 -5.58 -10.20 -1.03
CA SER A 48 -5.40 -10.29 0.43
C SER A 48 -3.96 -10.62 0.83
N ASN A 49 -3.16 -11.17 -0.09
CA ASN A 49 -1.75 -11.43 0.16
C ASN A 49 -0.94 -10.13 -0.03
N GLN A 50 -0.77 -9.39 1.06
CA GLN A 50 -0.05 -8.12 1.11
C GLN A 50 1.18 -8.28 1.98
N LYS A 51 2.37 -8.26 1.35
CA LYS A 51 3.64 -8.32 2.09
C LYS A 51 3.87 -6.99 2.82
N PRO A 52 4.19 -6.98 4.12
CA PRO A 52 4.50 -5.75 4.83
C PRO A 52 5.67 -5.00 4.20
N SER A 53 5.61 -3.67 4.23
CA SER A 53 6.75 -2.82 3.88
C SER A 53 7.88 -2.99 4.88
N VAL A 54 9.13 -2.86 4.42
CA VAL A 54 10.33 -2.89 5.27
C VAL A 54 11.10 -1.59 5.08
N GLY A 55 11.46 -0.92 6.18
CA GLY A 55 12.18 0.33 6.15
C GLY A 55 12.63 0.77 7.54
N CYS A 56 13.19 1.97 7.63
CA CYS A 56 13.55 2.57 8.92
C CYS A 56 12.28 2.75 9.78
N SER A 57 12.42 2.56 11.10
CA SER A 57 11.37 2.96 12.04
C SER A 57 11.07 4.46 11.93
N ILE A 58 9.80 4.82 12.16
CA ILE A 58 9.38 6.23 12.28
C ILE A 58 10.23 6.92 13.37
N LYS A 59 10.72 8.11 13.06
CA LYS A 59 11.45 8.96 14.01
C LYS A 59 10.46 9.90 14.69
N TRP A 60 9.98 9.48 15.86
CA TRP A 60 9.00 10.23 16.64
C TRP A 60 9.62 11.47 17.29
N HIS A 61 8.83 12.54 17.38
CA HIS A 61 9.24 13.73 18.13
C HIS A 61 9.30 13.41 19.64
N PRO A 62 10.31 13.89 20.38
CA PRO A 62 10.49 13.55 21.80
C PRO A 62 9.30 13.93 22.70
N GLN A 63 8.45 14.88 22.29
CA GLN A 63 7.26 15.29 23.05
C GLN A 63 6.00 14.45 22.78
N THR A 64 6.07 13.40 21.95
CA THR A 64 4.90 12.55 21.63
C THR A 64 4.69 11.42 22.64
N VAL A 65 5.55 11.31 23.67
CA VAL A 65 5.38 10.35 24.75
C VAL A 65 5.04 11.14 26.02
N GLN A 66 3.76 11.15 26.37
CA GLN A 66 3.28 11.49 27.70
C GLN A 66 2.48 10.31 28.25
#